data_AF-A0A4Q4CR46-F1
#
_entry.id   AF-A0A4Q4CR46-F1
#
_cell.length_a   1.000
_cell.length_b   1.000
_cell.length_c   1.000
_cell.angle_alpha   90.00
_cell.angle_beta   90.00
_cell.angle_gamma   90.00
#
_symmetry.space_group_name_H-M   'P 1'
#
loop_
_entity.id
_entity.type
_entity.pdbx_description
1 polymer ?
#
loop_
_entity_poly.entity_id
_entity_poly.type
_entity_poly.pdbx_seq_one_letter_code
_entity_poly.pdbx_strand_id
1 'polypeptide(L)' 'SRTEQIAVAQRVLLEHRKPDTVVVVGRDVGRAEESLTVTTLAELDPATIDMKCLLIVGAESTRVGPHGVWTPRFVE' A
#
# COMPACT_ATOMS: atom_id res chain seq x y z
N SER A 1 14.00 -14.09 -1.33
CA SER A 1 12.64 -14.46 -1.78
C SER A 1 11.83 -13.20 -2.10
N ARG A 2 10.68 -13.31 -2.79
CA ARG A 2 9.77 -12.16 -2.98
C ARG A 2 9.41 -11.51 -1.64
N THR A 3 9.02 -12.32 -0.66
CA THR A 3 8.67 -11.86 0.70
C THR A 3 9.80 -11.06 1.34
N GLU A 4 11.05 -11.52 1.25
CA GLU A 4 12.22 -10.77 1.73
C GLU A 4 12.40 -9.45 0.99
N GLN A 5 12.23 -9.42 -0.33
CA GLN A 5 12.35 -8.19 -1.12
C GLN A 5 11.29 -7.16 -0.73
N ILE A 6 10.05 -7.59 -0.46
CA ILE A 6 8.99 -6.71 0.02
C ILE A 6 9.31 -6.19 1.43
N ALA A 7 9.82 -7.03 2.33
CA ALA A 7 10.25 -6.59 3.66
C ALA A 7 11.41 -5.58 3.60
N VAL A 8 12.37 -5.77 2.70
CA VAL A 8 13.45 -4.80 2.45
C VAL A 8 12.88 -3.49 1.89
N ALA A 9 11.98 -3.56 0.91
CA ALA A 9 11.35 -2.38 0.34
C ALA A 9 10.55 -1.59 1.39
N GLN A 10 9.78 -2.27 2.24
CA GLN A 10 9.05 -1.66 3.35
C GLN A 10 10.00 -0.92 4.30
N ARG A 11 11.11 -1.55 4.71
CA ARG A 11 12.12 -0.92 5.56
C ARG A 11 12.73 0.33 4.92
N VAL A 12 13.15 0.24 3.66
CA VAL A 12 13.73 1.38 2.93
C VAL A 12 12.72 2.52 2.78
N LEU A 13 11.45 2.20 2.51
CA LEU A 13 10.41 3.22 2.41
C LEU A 13 10.16 3.90 3.76
N LEU A 14 10.21 3.17 4.88
CA LEU A 14 10.07 3.73 6.24
C LEU A 14 11.22 4.65 6.63
N GLU A 15 12.37 4.59 5.96
CA GLU A 15 13.47 5.57 6.14
C GLU A 15 13.12 6.95 5.53
N HIS A 16 12.12 7.02 4.65
CA HIS A 16 11.79 8.22 3.88
C HIS A 16 10.31 8.65 3.96
N ARG A 17 9.43 7.78 4.43
CA ARG A 17 7.98 7.98 4.50
C ARG A 17 7.48 7.76 5.91
N LYS A 18 6.38 8.42 6.25
CA LYS A 18 5.78 8.27 7.58
C LYS A 18 5.18 6.85 7.74
N PRO A 19 5.22 6.25 8.95
CA PRO A 19 4.62 4.95 9.22
C PRO A 19 3.15 4.81 8.79
N ASP A 20 2.38 5.90 8.88
CA ASP A 20 0.96 5.99 8.52
C ASP A 20 0.71 6.21 7.01
N THR A 21 1.76 6.24 6.18
CA THR A 21 1.62 6.36 4.72
C THR A 21 0.67 5.29 4.19
N VAL A 22 -0.39 5.69 3.50
CA VAL A 22 -1.41 4.79 2.98
C VAL A 22 -0.81 3.81 1.97
N VAL A 23 -1.09 2.52 2.12
CA VAL A 23 -0.75 1.47 1.16
C VAL A 23 -2.02 0.74 0.75
N VAL A 24 -2.22 0.57 -0.55
CA VAL A 24 -3.29 -0.26 -1.10
C VAL A 24 -2.69 -1.55 -1.64
N VAL A 25 -3.21 -2.68 -1.19
CA VAL A 25 -2.92 -4.01 -1.72
C VAL A 25 -4.12 -4.46 -2.53
N GLY A 26 -3.96 -4.52 -3.85
CA GLY A 26 -4.96 -5.12 -4.74
C GLY A 26 -4.52 -6.51 -5.16
N ARG A 27 -5.31 -7.54 -4.87
CA ARG A 27 -5.03 -8.93 -5.23
C ARG A 27 -5.98 -9.40 -6.32
N ASP A 28 -5.44 -10.11 -7.32
CA ASP A 28 -6.21 -10.65 -8.44
C ASP A 28 -7.04 -9.58 -9.19
N VAL A 29 -6.53 -8.34 -9.25
CA VAL A 29 -7.22 -7.20 -9.88
C VAL A 29 -7.60 -7.51 -11.33
N GLY A 30 -8.86 -7.25 -11.68
CA GLY A 30 -9.47 -7.56 -12.98
C GLY A 30 -10.01 -8.99 -13.11
N ARG A 31 -10.06 -9.78 -12.03
CA ARG A 31 -10.56 -11.17 -12.02
C ARG A 31 -11.71 -11.34 -11.02
N ALA A 32 -12.34 -12.51 -11.04
CA ALA A 32 -13.51 -12.80 -10.19
C ALA A 32 -13.17 -12.78 -8.68
N GLU A 33 -11.93 -13.09 -8.33
CA GLU A 33 -11.41 -13.16 -6.96
C GLU A 33 -10.72 -11.86 -6.52
N GLU A 34 -10.99 -10.74 -7.20
CA GLU A 34 -10.44 -9.44 -6.85
C GLU A 34 -10.73 -9.08 -5.39
N SER A 35 -9.71 -8.61 -4.69
CA SER A 35 -9.84 -8.06 -3.34
C SER A 35 -8.91 -6.87 -3.14
N LEU A 36 -9.40 -5.88 -2.41
CA LEU A 36 -8.66 -4.67 -2.07
C LEU A 36 -8.53 -4.55 -0.56
N THR A 37 -7.30 -4.37 -0.08
CA THR A 37 -7.00 -4.06 1.32
C THR A 37 -6.32 -2.70 1.38
N VAL A 38 -6.81 -1.81 2.23
CA VAL A 38 -6.15 -0.55 2.55
C VAL A 38 -5.50 -0.70 3.92
N THR A 39 -4.22 -0.38 4.02
CA THR A 39 -3.42 -0.46 5.24
C THR A 39 -2.43 0.71 5.27
N THR A 40 -1.50 0.69 6.22
CA THR A 40 -0.41 1.65 6.33
C THR A 40 0.93 1.00 6.00
N LEU A 41 1.94 1.80 5.71
CA LEU A 41 3.28 1.29 5.41
C LEU A 41 3.87 0.50 6.60
N ALA A 42 3.56 0.88 7.83
CA ALA A 42 4.00 0.15 9.02
C ALA A 42 3.24 -1.16 9.25
N GLU A 43 1.97 -1.23 8.87
CA GLU A 43 1.11 -2.41 9.07
C GLU A 43 1.12 -3.39 7.91
N LEU A 44 1.73 -3.02 6.77
CA LEU A 44 1.92 -3.93 5.64
C LEU A 44 2.68 -5.19 6.10
N ASP A 45 2.05 -6.36 6.00
CA ASP A 45 2.70 -7.65 6.28
C ASP A 45 3.24 -8.27 4.97
N PRO A 46 4.58 -8.31 4.77
CA PRO A 46 5.19 -8.90 3.58
C PRO A 46 4.83 -10.38 3.34
N ALA A 47 4.47 -11.13 4.39
CA ALA A 47 4.11 -12.54 4.26
C ALA A 47 2.77 -12.75 3.52
N THR A 48 1.88 -11.76 3.56
CA THR A 48 0.58 -11.80 2.87
C THR A 48 0.69 -11.47 1.37
N ILE A 49 1.85 -11.00 0.91
CA ILE A 49 2.04 -10.54 -0.46
C ILE A 49 2.49 -11.69 -1.36
N ASP A 50 1.66 -12.03 -2.33
CA ASP A 50 1.94 -13.03 -3.36
C ASP A 50 2.09 -12.40 -4.77
N MET A 51 2.27 -13.25 -5.79
CA MET A 51 2.47 -12.80 -7.18
C MET A 51 1.21 -12.25 -7.85
N LYS A 52 0.05 -12.31 -7.19
CA LYS A 52 -1.23 -11.75 -7.65
C LYS A 52 -1.49 -10.37 -7.05
N CYS A 53 -0.60 -9.85 -6.19
CA CYS A 53 -0.75 -8.57 -5.54
C CYS A 53 -0.09 -7.41 -6.32
N LEU A 54 -0.82 -6.31 -6.43
CA LEU A 54 -0.34 -4.97 -6.79
C LEU A 54 -0.29 -4.12 -5.51
N LEU A 55 0.86 -3.50 -5.23
CA LEU A 55 1.02 -2.56 -4.12
C LEU A 55 1.06 -1.13 -4.67
N ILE A 56 0.21 -0.27 -4.13
CA ILE A 56 0.25 1.18 -4.39
C ILE A 56 0.60 1.88 -3.09
N VAL A 57 1.76 2.55 -3.07
CA VAL A 57 2.21 3.36 -1.94
C VAL A 57 1.79 4.81 -2.19
N GLY A 58 1.01 5.37 -1.27
CA GLY A 58 0.51 6.74 -1.35
C GLY A 58 1.61 7.79 -1.28
N ALA A 59 1.29 8.98 -1.79
CA ALA A 59 2.05 10.20 -1.51
C ALA A 59 1.78 10.66 -0.07
N GLU A 60 2.54 11.66 0.40
CA GLU A 60 2.41 12.18 1.77
C GLU A 60 1.01 12.71 2.09
N SER A 61 0.31 13.31 1.12
CA SER A 61 -1.05 13.81 1.30
C SER A 61 -2.14 12.81 0.89
N THR A 62 -1.77 11.58 0.50
CA THR A 62 -2.75 10.53 0.18
C THR A 62 -3.53 10.16 1.45
N ARG A 63 -4.87 10.14 1.35
CA ARG A 63 -5.76 9.86 2.46
C ARG A 63 -6.90 8.93 2.05
N VAL A 64 -7.45 8.24 3.05
CA VAL A 64 -8.65 7.41 2.91
C VAL A 64 -9.86 8.29 3.17
N GLY A 65 -10.82 8.26 2.26
CA GLY A 65 -12.12 8.93 2.41
C GLY A 65 -13.29 7.98 2.17
N PRO A 66 -14.53 8.47 2.30
CA PRO A 66 -15.74 7.66 2.14
C PRO A 66 -15.86 6.97 0.76
N HIS A 67 -15.20 7.52 -0.25
CA HIS A 67 -15.24 7.03 -1.63
C HIS A 67 -13.93 6.36 -2.09
N GLY A 68 -13.04 6.05 -1.15
CA GLY A 68 -11.77 5.36 -1.42
C GLY A 68 -10.54 6.20 -1.11
N VAL A 69 -9.41 5.79 -1.69
CA VAL A 69 -8.09 6.39 -1.46
C VAL A 69 -7.82 7.44 -2.53
N TRP A 70 -7.42 8.65 -2.12
CA TRP A 70 -7.19 9.76 -3.03
C TRP A 70 -6.13 10.71 -2.49
N THR A 71 -5.59 11.55 -3.37
CA THR A 71 -4.62 12.59 -3.01
C THR A 71 -5.21 13.96 -3.39
N PRO A 72 -5.33 14.91 -2.45
CA PRO A 72 -5.80 16.25 -2.77
C PRO A 72 -4.81 16.99 -3.67
N ARG A 73 -5.34 17.90 -4.49
CA ARG A 73 -4.56 18.82 -5.31
C ARG A 73 -4.51 20.24 -4.73
N PHE A 74 -4.73 20.36 -3.42
CA PHE A 74 -4.61 21.59 -2.65
C PHE A 74 -3.70 21.35 -1.45
N VAL A 75 -3.17 22.44 -0.90
CA VAL A 75 -2.35 22.44 0.31
C VAL A 75 -3.21 23.02 1.44
N GLU A 76 -3.16 22.41 2.62
CA GLU A 76 -3.80 22.91 3.84
C GLU A 76 -2.94 23.98 4.52
#